data_AF-A0A4Y8V3C8-F1
#
_entry.id   AF-A0A4Y8V3C8-F1
#
_cell.length_a   1.000
_cell.length_b   1.000
_cell.length_c   1.000
_cell.angle_alpha   90.00
_cell.angle_beta   90.00
_cell.angle_gamma   90.00
#
_symmetry.space_group_name_H-M   'P 1'
#
loop_
_entity.id
_entity.type
_entity.pdbx_description
1 polymer ?
#
loop_
_entity_poly.entity_id
_entity_poly.type
_entity_poly.pdbx_seq_one_letter_code
_entity_poly.pdbx_strand_id
1 'polypeptide(L)'
;MDHFALTANNITYAAVGDRLRYWDFFPAPDNKGCIPVWGFADVVASRCDDIDVGARFYGYYPMATHLLVEPTQVRESGFIDGAVHRNGLALVYNQYLRCSKDPLYQADTEALQMVFRLLFTTSFLLDDFLADYNFFAATQIILTSASSKTAISLVFL
;
A
#
# COMPACT_ATOMS: atom_id res chain seq x y z
N MET A 1 11.93 4.83 -7.63
CA MET A 1 10.91 3.76 -7.77
C MET A 1 10.92 3.31 -9.21
N ASP A 2 11.11 2.01 -9.44
CA ASP A 2 11.35 1.50 -10.79
C ASP A 2 10.07 0.96 -11.43
N HIS A 3 9.20 0.35 -10.61
CA HIS A 3 7.91 -0.17 -11.03
C HIS A 3 6.84 0.09 -9.96
N PHE A 4 5.58 0.21 -10.40
CA PHE A 4 4.41 0.36 -9.55
C PHE A 4 3.15 -0.22 -10.22
N ALA A 5 2.14 -0.53 -9.41
CA ALA A 5 0.84 -0.94 -9.93
C ALA A 5 0.01 0.27 -10.37
N LEU A 6 -0.33 0.32 -11.66
CA LEU A 6 -1.32 1.24 -12.22
C LEU A 6 -2.63 0.50 -12.49
N THR A 7 -3.69 0.90 -11.81
CA THR A 7 -5.00 0.24 -11.84
C THR A 7 -6.14 1.26 -11.77
N ALA A 8 -7.38 0.79 -11.87
CA ALA A 8 -8.57 1.63 -11.68
C ALA A 8 -8.57 2.40 -10.34
N ASN A 9 -7.98 1.82 -9.28
CA ASN A 9 -7.83 2.50 -7.99
C ASN A 9 -7.10 3.84 -8.12
N ASN A 10 -6.01 3.88 -8.88
CA ASN A 10 -5.21 5.09 -9.05
C ASN A 10 -5.97 6.20 -9.79
N ILE A 11 -6.82 5.80 -10.75
CA ILE A 11 -7.74 6.74 -11.44
C ILE A 11 -8.78 7.28 -10.46
N THR A 12 -9.33 6.44 -9.58
CA THR A 12 -10.24 6.89 -8.52
C THR A 12 -9.53 7.86 -7.57
N TYR A 13 -8.30 7.56 -7.14
CA TYR A 13 -7.53 8.47 -6.27
C TYR A 13 -7.39 9.85 -6.91
N ALA A 14 -7.14 9.89 -8.23
CA ALA A 14 -7.07 11.14 -8.98
C ALA A 14 -8.41 11.87 -9.05
N ALA A 15 -9.50 11.14 -9.31
CA ALA A 15 -10.83 11.72 -9.52
C ALA A 15 -11.48 12.27 -8.23
N VAL A 16 -11.18 11.69 -7.07
CA VAL A 16 -11.79 12.07 -5.78
C VAL A 16 -10.77 12.49 -4.72
N GLY A 17 -9.59 12.94 -5.14
CA GLY A 17 -8.46 13.19 -4.25
C GLY A 17 -8.74 14.19 -3.14
N ASP A 18 -9.42 15.31 -3.44
CA ASP A 18 -9.80 16.30 -2.43
C ASP A 18 -10.84 15.76 -1.45
N ARG A 19 -11.85 15.05 -1.97
CA ARG A 19 -12.99 14.55 -1.19
C ARG A 19 -12.60 13.44 -0.22
N LEU A 20 -11.67 12.57 -0.64
CA LEU A 20 -11.20 11.43 0.14
C LEU A 20 -9.79 11.61 0.69
N ARG A 21 -9.24 12.83 0.60
CA ARG A 21 -7.95 13.22 1.17
C ARG A 21 -6.76 12.39 0.65
N TYR A 22 -6.79 11.95 -0.60
CA TYR A 22 -5.66 11.21 -1.19
C TYR A 22 -4.42 12.09 -1.41
N TRP A 23 -4.59 13.41 -1.48
CA TRP A 23 -3.49 14.37 -1.58
C TRP A 23 -2.69 14.50 -0.29
N ASP A 24 -3.29 14.11 0.85
CA ASP A 24 -2.61 14.16 2.14
C ASP A 24 -1.48 13.12 2.24
N PHE A 25 -1.55 12.02 1.46
CA PHE A 25 -0.46 11.04 1.41
C PHE A 25 0.82 11.63 0.83
N PHE A 26 0.70 12.45 -0.20
CA PHE A 26 1.84 13.06 -0.91
C PHE A 26 1.48 14.47 -1.36
N PRO A 27 1.66 15.47 -0.48
CA PRO A 27 1.37 16.86 -0.81
C PRO A 27 2.20 17.32 -2.01
N ALA A 28 1.53 18.00 -2.95
CA ALA A 28 2.16 18.59 -4.13
C ALA A 28 1.92 20.12 -4.16
N PRO A 29 2.71 20.88 -4.95
CA PRO A 29 2.49 22.32 -5.11
C PRO A 29 1.06 22.66 -5.58
N ASP A 30 0.62 23.88 -5.30
CA ASP A 30 -0.76 24.34 -5.44
C ASP A 30 -1.47 23.86 -6.73
N ASN A 31 -2.71 23.40 -6.54
CA ASN A 31 -3.61 22.87 -7.58
C ASN A 31 -3.08 21.62 -8.32
N LYS A 32 -2.12 20.89 -7.75
CA LYS A 32 -1.66 19.60 -8.26
C LYS A 32 -1.89 18.51 -7.22
N GLY A 33 -2.14 17.30 -7.69
CA GLY A 33 -2.15 16.09 -6.87
C GLY A 33 -0.97 15.18 -7.24
N CYS A 34 -0.47 14.43 -6.27
CA CYS A 34 0.46 13.33 -6.53
C CYS A 34 -0.27 12.01 -6.27
N ILE A 35 -0.50 11.25 -7.34
CA ILE A 35 -1.25 9.99 -7.23
C ILE A 35 -0.38 8.98 -6.48
N PRO A 36 -0.89 8.40 -5.39
CA PRO A 36 -0.18 7.36 -4.67
C PRO A 36 -0.34 6.01 -5.37
N VAL A 37 0.67 5.15 -5.22
CA VAL A 37 0.78 3.84 -5.87
C VAL A 37 1.43 2.82 -4.93
N TRP A 38 1.06 1.55 -5.04
CA TRP A 38 1.81 0.47 -4.41
C TRP A 38 2.96 0.03 -5.32
N GLY A 39 4.14 -0.10 -4.74
CA GLY A 39 5.36 -0.30 -5.52
C GLY A 39 6.52 -0.87 -4.71
N PHE A 40 7.65 -0.97 -5.40
CA PHE A 40 8.94 -1.29 -4.81
C PHE A 40 9.95 -0.18 -5.11
N ALA A 41 10.77 0.17 -4.13
CA ALA A 41 11.84 1.14 -4.32
C ALA A 41 13.10 0.76 -3.54
N ASP A 42 14.25 1.12 -4.11
CA ASP A 42 15.55 0.98 -3.47
C ASP A 42 15.95 2.27 -2.75
N VAL A 43 16.67 2.11 -1.65
CA VAL A 43 17.27 3.23 -0.91
C VAL A 43 18.48 3.73 -1.67
N VAL A 44 18.41 4.94 -2.22
CA VAL A 44 19.53 5.57 -2.94
C VAL A 44 20.43 6.43 -2.06
N ALA A 45 19.91 6.86 -0.90
CA ALA A 45 20.64 7.62 0.11
C ALA A 45 19.98 7.41 1.48
N SER A 46 20.77 7.30 2.54
CA SER A 46 20.27 7.14 3.90
C SER A 46 21.09 7.97 4.89
N ARG A 47 20.39 8.50 5.90
CA ARG A 47 20.96 9.09 7.13
C ARG A 47 20.50 8.31 8.37
N CYS A 48 19.93 7.13 8.19
CA CYS A 48 19.45 6.25 9.24
C CYS A 48 20.36 5.03 9.28
N ASP A 49 21.07 4.83 10.38
CA ASP A 49 22.09 3.78 10.52
C ASP A 49 21.51 2.37 10.33
N ASP A 50 20.22 2.17 10.64
CA ASP A 50 19.52 0.88 10.51
C ASP A 50 18.98 0.61 9.09
N ILE A 51 19.15 1.54 8.14
CA ILE A 51 18.66 1.43 6.77
C ILE A 51 19.81 1.66 5.79
N ASP A 52 20.30 0.54 5.25
CA ASP A 52 21.39 0.53 4.27
C ASP A 52 20.97 1.09 2.91
N VAL A 53 21.90 1.77 2.25
CA VAL A 53 21.79 2.11 0.82
C VAL A 53 21.75 0.80 0.00
N GLY A 54 20.86 0.73 -0.98
CA GLY A 54 20.58 -0.46 -1.78
C GLY A 54 19.55 -1.41 -1.17
N ALA A 55 19.08 -1.18 0.06
CA ALA A 55 17.96 -1.93 0.61
C ALA A 55 16.68 -1.66 -0.20
N ARG A 56 15.90 -2.72 -0.44
CA ARG A 56 14.64 -2.67 -1.20
C ARG A 56 13.43 -2.79 -0.29
N PHE A 57 12.43 -1.95 -0.53
CA PHE A 57 11.20 -1.92 0.26
C PHE A 57 9.96 -2.00 -0.62
N TYR A 58 8.95 -2.73 -0.13
CA TYR A 58 7.57 -2.66 -0.60
C TYR A 58 6.82 -1.60 0.21
N GLY A 59 6.01 -0.78 -0.44
CA GLY A 59 5.28 0.28 0.26
C GLY A 59 4.35 1.09 -0.63
N TYR A 60 3.81 2.15 -0.03
CA TYR A 60 2.95 3.12 -0.72
C TYR A 60 3.77 4.35 -1.07
N TYR A 61 3.91 4.62 -2.36
CA TYR A 61 4.80 5.63 -2.93
C TYR A 61 4.03 6.68 -3.72
N PRO A 62 4.58 7.89 -3.91
CA PRO A 62 4.08 8.81 -4.91
C PRO A 62 4.44 8.29 -6.30
N MET A 63 3.63 8.58 -7.31
CA MET A 63 4.04 8.42 -8.71
C MET A 63 5.10 9.48 -9.07
N ALA A 64 6.33 9.24 -8.59
CA ALA A 64 7.49 10.10 -8.71
C ALA A 64 8.78 9.26 -8.76
N THR A 65 9.90 9.90 -9.10
CA THR A 65 11.21 9.21 -9.15
C THR A 65 11.75 8.91 -7.75
N HIS A 66 11.51 9.79 -6.79
CA HIS A 66 12.03 9.72 -5.43
C HIS A 66 10.94 10.05 -4.40
N LEU A 67 11.09 9.50 -3.21
CA LEU A 67 10.36 9.87 -2.02
C LEU A 67 11.37 10.09 -0.89
N LEU A 68 11.25 11.20 -0.19
CA LEU A 68 11.91 11.40 1.10
C LEU A 68 10.99 10.88 2.20
N VAL A 69 11.52 10.03 3.07
CA VAL A 69 10.80 9.47 4.21
C VAL A 69 11.50 9.88 5.51
N GLU A 70 10.77 9.85 6.62
CA GLU A 70 11.31 10.01 7.97
C GLU A 70 11.09 8.71 8.74
N PRO A 71 12.02 7.73 8.66
CA PRO A 71 11.83 6.42 9.25
C PRO A 71 11.67 6.50 10.77
N THR A 72 10.60 5.92 11.27
CA THR A 72 10.30 5.73 12.69
C THR A 72 10.01 4.26 12.95
N GLN A 73 10.17 3.84 14.22
CA GLN A 73 9.94 2.45 14.63
C GLN A 73 10.67 1.44 13.72
N VAL A 74 11.93 1.73 13.40
CA VAL A 74 12.73 0.89 12.51
C VAL A 74 12.93 -0.48 13.15
N ARG A 75 12.67 -1.52 12.36
CA ARG A 75 12.83 -2.94 12.73
C ARG A 75 13.51 -3.66 11.58
N GLU A 76 13.94 -4.90 11.82
CA GLU A 76 14.47 -5.73 10.74
C GLU A 76 13.48 -5.86 9.57
N SER A 77 12.20 -6.05 9.87
CA SER A 77 11.14 -6.25 8.87
C SER A 77 10.76 -5.00 8.08
N GLY A 78 11.16 -3.79 8.52
CA GLY A 78 10.68 -2.56 7.89
C GLY A 78 10.71 -1.33 8.80
N PHE A 79 10.02 -0.28 8.37
CA PHE A 79 9.85 0.95 9.15
C PHE A 79 8.49 1.59 8.88
N ILE A 80 8.14 2.61 9.66
CA ILE A 80 6.99 3.49 9.43
C ILE A 80 7.50 4.88 9.04
N ASP A 81 7.00 5.44 7.94
CA ASP A 81 7.26 6.83 7.57
C ASP A 81 6.50 7.77 8.51
N GLY A 82 7.25 8.46 9.37
CA GLY A 82 6.76 9.38 10.38
C GLY A 82 6.67 10.83 9.92
N ALA A 83 6.80 11.11 8.62
CA ALA A 83 6.68 12.46 8.09
C ALA A 83 5.37 13.11 8.54
N VAL A 84 5.41 14.40 8.90
CA VAL A 84 4.29 15.09 9.56
C VAL A 84 2.97 14.99 8.78
N HIS A 85 3.01 15.05 7.44
CA HIS A 85 1.82 14.95 6.58
C HIS A 85 1.18 13.56 6.59
N ARG A 86 1.90 12.53 7.04
CA ARG A 86 1.40 11.16 7.17
C ARG A 86 0.67 10.90 8.49
N ASN A 87 0.75 11.84 9.44
CA ASN A 87 0.12 11.71 10.75
C ASN A 87 -1.42 11.69 10.63
N GLY A 88 -2.05 10.74 11.31
CA GLY A 88 -3.50 10.57 11.29
C GLY A 88 -4.05 9.84 10.05
N LEU A 89 -3.19 9.46 9.10
CA LEU A 89 -3.54 8.54 8.01
C LEU A 89 -3.46 7.09 8.53
N ALA A 90 -4.19 6.18 7.87
CA ALA A 90 -4.18 4.78 8.28
C ALA A 90 -2.77 4.18 8.15
N LEU A 91 -2.32 3.52 9.21
CA LEU A 91 -0.93 3.09 9.39
C LEU A 91 -0.40 2.24 8.23
N VAL A 92 -1.26 1.42 7.62
CA VAL A 92 -0.90 0.55 6.50
C VAL A 92 -0.24 1.30 5.33
N TYR A 93 -0.64 2.56 5.08
CA TYR A 93 -0.10 3.39 4.00
C TYR A 93 1.25 4.06 4.33
N ASN A 94 1.67 3.97 5.58
CA ASN A 94 2.93 4.54 6.06
C ASN A 94 3.97 3.45 6.33
N GLN A 95 3.60 2.18 6.23
CA GLN A 95 4.49 1.04 6.47
C GLN A 95 5.28 0.67 5.21
N TYR A 96 6.58 0.49 5.38
CA TYR A 96 7.49 0.01 4.33
C TYR A 96 8.12 -1.29 4.79
N LEU A 97 7.88 -2.36 4.03
CA LEU A 97 8.33 -3.71 4.33
C LEU A 97 9.66 -3.98 3.64
N ARG A 98 10.67 -4.38 4.42
CA ARG A 98 12.01 -4.68 3.90
C ARG A 98 11.97 -6.03 3.17
N CYS A 99 12.21 -6.00 1.87
CA CYS A 99 12.12 -7.19 1.01
C CYS A 99 13.04 -8.33 1.46
N SER A 100 14.23 -8.01 1.98
CA SER A 100 15.19 -9.02 2.45
C SER A 100 14.77 -9.75 3.73
N LYS A 101 13.74 -9.27 4.42
CA LYS A 101 13.20 -9.84 5.67
C LYS A 101 11.73 -10.23 5.54
N ASP A 102 11.20 -10.17 4.33
CA ASP A 102 9.81 -10.42 4.02
C ASP A 102 9.64 -11.83 3.43
N PRO A 103 9.01 -12.78 4.13
CA PRO A 103 8.87 -14.15 3.66
C PRO A 103 7.96 -14.27 2.42
N LEU A 104 7.15 -13.25 2.13
CA LEU A 104 6.28 -13.21 0.95
C LEU A 104 6.97 -12.61 -0.28
N TYR A 105 8.17 -12.05 -0.11
CA TYR A 105 8.87 -11.39 -1.19
C TYR A 105 9.61 -12.37 -2.08
N GLN A 106 9.30 -12.34 -3.38
CA GLN A 106 10.11 -12.92 -4.44
C GLN A 106 10.28 -11.90 -5.57
N ALA A 107 11.52 -11.68 -6.02
CA ALA A 107 11.84 -10.63 -7.00
C ALA A 107 11.12 -10.81 -8.34
N ASP A 108 10.93 -12.05 -8.79
CA ASP A 108 10.24 -12.40 -10.04
C ASP A 108 8.71 -12.23 -9.97
N THR A 109 8.14 -12.01 -8.78
CA THR A 109 6.70 -11.80 -8.58
C THR A 109 6.33 -10.38 -8.15
N GLU A 110 7.27 -9.42 -8.17
CA GLU A 110 6.99 -8.04 -7.76
C GLU A 110 5.79 -7.43 -8.47
N ALA A 111 5.64 -7.66 -9.78
CA ALA A 111 4.50 -7.20 -10.56
C ALA A 111 3.15 -7.67 -9.98
N LEU A 112 3.08 -8.94 -9.57
CA LEU A 112 1.89 -9.51 -8.95
C LEU A 112 1.69 -8.95 -7.54
N GLN A 113 2.76 -8.83 -6.75
CA GLN A 113 2.69 -8.31 -5.39
C GLN A 113 2.18 -6.86 -5.36
N MET A 114 2.67 -5.98 -6.23
CA MET A 114 2.20 -4.59 -6.31
C MET A 114 0.70 -4.51 -6.61
N VAL A 115 0.19 -5.44 -7.41
CA VAL A 115 -1.21 -5.46 -7.85
C VAL A 115 -2.12 -6.09 -6.81
N PHE A 116 -1.71 -7.19 -6.18
CA PHE A 116 -2.59 -8.03 -5.36
C PHE A 116 -2.36 -7.92 -3.87
N ARG A 117 -1.13 -7.70 -3.40
CA ARG A 117 -0.77 -7.93 -1.99
C ARG A 117 -1.67 -7.18 -1.01
N LEU A 118 -1.80 -5.86 -1.15
CA LEU A 118 -2.67 -5.08 -0.27
C LEU A 118 -4.15 -5.49 -0.40
N LEU A 119 -4.61 -5.74 -1.62
CA LEU A 119 -6.03 -6.03 -1.87
C LEU A 119 -6.42 -7.40 -1.34
N PHE A 120 -5.49 -8.35 -1.33
CA PHE A 120 -5.62 -9.64 -0.69
C PHE A 120 -5.68 -9.48 0.84
N THR A 121 -4.80 -8.65 1.44
CA THR A 121 -4.90 -8.30 2.87
C THR A 121 -6.25 -7.68 3.21
N THR A 122 -6.77 -6.81 2.33
CA THR A 122 -8.10 -6.21 2.53
C THR A 122 -9.21 -7.27 2.54
N SER A 123 -9.08 -8.34 1.76
CA SER A 123 -10.05 -9.43 1.74
C SER A 123 -10.11 -10.19 3.06
N PHE A 124 -8.98 -10.42 3.74
CA PHE A 124 -8.99 -10.98 5.10
C PHE A 124 -9.77 -10.09 6.07
N LEU A 125 -9.59 -8.77 6.01
CA LEU A 125 -10.35 -7.84 6.85
C LEU A 125 -11.86 -7.87 6.54
N LEU A 126 -12.24 -8.11 5.29
CA LEU A 126 -13.65 -8.25 4.90
C LEU A 126 -14.24 -9.57 5.38
N ASP A 127 -13.48 -10.66 5.31
CA ASP A 127 -13.88 -11.96 5.83
C ASP A 127 -14.10 -11.90 7.35
N ASP A 128 -13.13 -11.36 8.09
CA ASP A 128 -13.25 -11.11 9.53
C ASP A 128 -14.47 -10.24 9.86
N PHE A 129 -14.69 -9.16 9.11
CA PHE A 129 -15.87 -8.31 9.27
C PHE A 129 -17.18 -9.09 9.06
N LEU A 130 -17.25 -9.94 8.03
CA LEU A 130 -18.44 -10.76 7.81
C LEU A 130 -18.67 -11.75 8.97
N ALA A 131 -17.60 -12.39 9.45
CA ALA A 131 -17.66 -13.31 10.57
C ALA A 131 -18.09 -12.63 11.88
N ASP A 132 -17.56 -11.45 12.19
CA ASP A 132 -17.88 -10.65 13.39
C ASP A 132 -19.37 -10.30 13.46
N TYR A 133 -20.01 -10.10 12.32
CA TYR A 133 -21.44 -9.82 12.23
C TYR A 133 -22.30 -11.07 11.96
N ASN A 134 -21.75 -12.27 12.18
CA ASN A 134 -22.39 -13.56 11.93
C ASN A 134 -23.04 -13.62 10.53
N PHE A 135 -22.29 -13.13 9.53
CA PHE A 135 -22.71 -13.00 8.14
C PHE A 135 -24.04 -12.26 7.96
N PHE A 136 -24.43 -11.39 8.91
CA PHE A 136 -25.73 -10.73 8.96
C PHE A 136 -26.92 -11.73 8.88
N ALA A 137 -26.75 -12.94 9.41
CA ALA A 137 -27.67 -14.07 9.29
C ALA A 137 -27.92 -14.58 7.85
N ALA A 138 -27.08 -14.18 6.89
CA ALA A 138 -27.14 -14.70 5.53
C ALA A 138 -26.59 -16.14 5.46
N THR A 139 -27.18 -16.94 4.57
CA THR A 139 -26.70 -18.29 4.24
C THR A 139 -25.86 -18.33 2.96
N GLN A 140 -25.84 -17.23 2.22
CA GLN A 140 -25.10 -17.10 0.96
C GLN A 140 -24.64 -15.65 0.78
N ILE A 141 -23.39 -15.49 0.35
CA ILE A 141 -22.82 -14.22 -0.08
C ILE A 141 -22.53 -14.30 -1.57
N ILE A 142 -22.93 -13.27 -2.31
CA ILE A 142 -22.70 -13.17 -3.76
C ILE A 142 -21.70 -12.04 -4.02
N LEU A 143 -20.53 -12.41 -4.51
CA LEU A 143 -19.49 -11.46 -4.93
C LEU A 143 -19.64 -11.20 -6.44
N THR A 144 -20.01 -9.98 -6.80
CA THR A 144 -20.50 -9.67 -8.16
C THR A 144 -19.42 -9.15 -9.12
N SER A 145 -18.20 -8.89 -8.65
CA SER A 145 -17.14 -8.27 -9.47
C SER A 145 -15.92 -9.17 -9.61
N ALA A 146 -15.87 -9.96 -10.68
CA ALA A 146 -14.72 -10.81 -11.00
C ALA A 146 -13.44 -10.01 -11.34
N SER A 147 -13.59 -8.75 -11.76
CA SER A 147 -12.46 -7.84 -12.03
C SER A 147 -11.95 -7.09 -10.79
N SER A 148 -12.65 -7.19 -9.66
CA SER A 148 -12.20 -6.61 -8.40
C SER A 148 -11.17 -7.52 -7.74
N LYS A 149 -9.96 -6.98 -7.56
CA LYS A 149 -8.85 -7.67 -6.89
C LYS A 149 -9.18 -8.08 -5.45
N THR A 150 -10.02 -7.30 -4.77
CA THR A 150 -10.51 -7.62 -3.42
C THR A 150 -11.58 -8.71 -3.46
N ALA A 151 -12.52 -8.66 -4.42
CA ALA A 151 -13.57 -9.67 -4.52
C ALA A 151 -13.01 -11.04 -4.93
N ILE A 152 -12.10 -11.09 -5.93
CA ILE A 152 -11.47 -12.35 -6.34
C ILE A 152 -10.67 -12.98 -5.20
N SER A 153 -10.01 -12.17 -4.36
CA SER A 153 -9.24 -12.66 -3.22
C SER A 153 -10.15 -13.15 -2.09
N LEU A 154 -11.30 -12.47 -1.86
CA LEU A 154 -12.28 -12.84 -0.84
C LEU A 154 -12.99 -14.17 -1.18
N VAL A 155 -13.16 -14.51 -2.45
CA VAL A 155 -13.84 -15.75 -2.87
C VAL A 155 -13.11 -17.04 -2.40
N PHE A 156 -11.83 -16.93 -2.02
CA PHE A 156 -10.98 -18.04 -1.59
C PHE A 156 -10.84 -18.16 -0.06
N LEU A 157 -11.48 -17.27 0.70
CA LEU A 157 -11.54 -17.30 2.17
C LEU A 157 -12.87 -17.93 2.60
#